data_AF-A0A3C1Y398-F1
#
_entry.id   AF-A0A3C1Y398-F1
#
_cell.length_a   1.000
_cell.length_b   1.000
_cell.length_c   1.000
_cell.angle_alpha   90.00
_cell.angle_beta   90.00
_cell.angle_gamma   90.00
#
_symmetry.space_group_name_H-M   'P 1'
#
loop_
_entity.id
_entity.type
_entity.pdbx_description
1 polymer ?
#
loop_
_entity_poly.entity_id
_entity_poly.type
_entity_poly.pdbx_seq_one_letter_code
_entity_poly.pdbx_strand_id
1 'polypeptide(L)'
;MLTDKDSAWLGLAHGLKSIGVPFTITDDVAEATRHNVVLVYPLLSGRTLDDAGRTALRRHVEAGRTLIATQVLGGGLHDLFGFETTLESRAHHSITFEQAPALGWISDPHEKTVLLGQPDLPTSWIGTQTYVNAQQVLARFEDGSAALVRGDNKAGGSAYALGFDLGFFIMRAHNDRNDQGYRAYANGYEPSVDVWLRWLRAVYRQHEPQAVTIGSVPQGQRLAAVVTFDVDYVKSMGNLLAYRDLLVREGIPATFFLQTKYYRDFQDEGFFNDRTLAAMDALVAAGMEIASHSVSHSDMYASLPLGDGSEQYPTYQPRVKALGDTQGATVMGELRVSRFLLEQLTGRSVVSFRPGYLATPPRLPEALAASGYRFSSSATAGNLTTHLPFRTNTQRMYSDETTVFEFPIAIEDEIPPIMDQRVEEAVELAEKLARYGASYVMLLHPNEVDHKYRFLEQILPRLKPFAWFGTMSQYGSWWAARDKVEVDVLAQRGQIVLNVQAQEPIKDLVFELPTGLRPVSGSAMQKLSDGRWLFRDIPAGTIMIDLHH
;
A
#
# COMPACT_ATOMS: atom_id res chain seq x y z
N MET A 1 10.74 -10.15 -15.96
CA MET A 1 10.73 -10.30 -17.43
C MET A 1 9.32 -10.04 -17.94
N LEU A 2 9.14 -8.99 -18.74
CA LEU A 2 7.86 -8.70 -19.38
C LEU A 2 7.78 -9.44 -20.71
N THR A 3 6.71 -10.20 -20.90
CA THR A 3 6.33 -10.80 -22.19
C THR A 3 5.33 -9.94 -22.95
N ASP A 4 4.77 -8.92 -22.28
CA ASP A 4 3.92 -7.88 -22.85
C ASP A 4 4.13 -6.57 -22.07
N LYS A 5 4.47 -5.48 -22.76
CA LYS A 5 4.74 -4.17 -22.15
C LYS A 5 3.47 -3.38 -21.84
N ASP A 6 2.36 -3.73 -22.49
CA ASP A 6 1.06 -3.09 -22.32
C ASP A 6 0.20 -3.76 -21.22
N SER A 7 0.79 -4.74 -20.53
CA SER A 7 0.19 -5.46 -19.40
C SER A 7 0.14 -4.64 -18.11
N ALA A 8 -0.56 -5.12 -17.08
CA ALA A 8 -0.73 -4.42 -15.80
C ALA A 8 0.49 -4.56 -14.86
N TRP A 9 1.71 -4.48 -15.40
CA TRP A 9 2.96 -4.70 -14.67
C TRP A 9 3.24 -3.63 -13.60
N LEU A 10 2.63 -2.44 -13.71
CA LEU A 10 2.71 -1.40 -12.67
C LEU A 10 2.21 -1.91 -11.31
N GLY A 11 1.21 -2.80 -11.27
CA GLY A 11 0.73 -3.39 -10.02
C GLY A 11 1.82 -4.18 -9.31
N LEU A 12 2.62 -4.94 -10.06
CA LEU A 12 3.78 -5.65 -9.52
C LEU A 12 4.88 -4.68 -9.07
N ALA A 13 5.17 -3.65 -9.87
CA ALA A 13 6.19 -2.66 -9.53
C ALA A 13 5.85 -1.94 -8.22
N HIS A 14 4.62 -1.44 -8.09
CA HIS A 14 4.14 -0.79 -6.86
C HIS A 14 4.16 -1.76 -5.68
N GLY A 15 3.61 -2.97 -5.84
CA GLY A 15 3.57 -3.96 -4.77
C GLY A 15 4.96 -4.39 -4.27
N LEU A 16 5.90 -4.65 -5.18
CA LEU A 16 7.28 -5.01 -4.82
C LEU A 16 8.00 -3.87 -4.11
N LYS A 17 7.80 -2.63 -4.56
CA LYS A 17 8.28 -1.44 -3.83
C LYS A 17 7.66 -1.39 -2.43
N SER A 18 6.35 -1.54 -2.29
CA SER A 18 5.65 -1.47 -1.00
C SER A 18 6.15 -2.51 0.01
N ILE A 19 6.38 -3.76 -0.42
CA ILE A 19 6.92 -4.82 0.45
C ILE A 19 8.46 -4.83 0.54
N GLY A 20 9.13 -3.95 -0.21
CA GLY A 20 10.57 -3.72 -0.12
C GLY A 20 11.44 -4.80 -0.76
N VAL A 21 10.94 -5.45 -1.80
CA VAL A 21 11.72 -6.38 -2.61
C VAL A 21 12.38 -5.59 -3.75
N PRO A 22 13.71 -5.57 -3.87
CA PRO A 22 14.38 -4.98 -5.02
C PRO A 22 14.09 -5.79 -6.29
N PHE A 23 13.99 -5.11 -7.43
CA PHE A 23 13.69 -5.77 -8.70
C PHE A 23 14.27 -4.99 -9.88
N THR A 24 14.34 -5.68 -11.03
CA THR A 24 14.64 -5.10 -12.33
C THR A 24 13.56 -5.53 -13.31
N ILE A 25 13.07 -4.59 -14.12
CA ILE A 25 12.11 -4.86 -15.19
C ILE A 25 12.87 -4.83 -16.51
N THR A 26 12.73 -5.91 -17.28
CA THR A 26 13.32 -6.08 -18.62
C THR A 26 12.41 -6.96 -19.46
N ASP A 27 12.45 -6.81 -20.77
CA ASP A 27 11.87 -7.71 -21.77
C ASP A 27 12.92 -8.64 -22.40
N ASP A 28 14.20 -8.51 -22.01
CA ASP A 28 15.29 -9.39 -22.44
C ASP A 28 15.46 -10.58 -21.50
N VAL A 29 15.28 -11.79 -22.04
CA VAL A 29 15.48 -13.05 -21.31
C VAL A 29 16.94 -13.24 -20.86
N ALA A 30 17.92 -12.75 -21.63
CA ALA A 30 19.33 -12.85 -21.30
C ALA A 30 19.72 -11.91 -20.15
N GLU A 31 19.04 -10.79 -20.01
CA GLU A 31 19.16 -9.92 -18.84
C GLU A 31 18.45 -10.53 -17.63
N ALA A 32 17.20 -10.98 -17.80
CA ALA A 32 16.41 -11.56 -16.71
C ALA A 32 17.11 -12.75 -16.04
N THR A 33 17.66 -13.68 -16.84
CA THR A 33 18.33 -14.90 -16.36
C THR A 33 19.70 -14.67 -15.71
N ARG A 34 20.14 -13.42 -15.55
CA ARG A 34 21.29 -13.07 -14.68
C ARG A 34 20.93 -13.12 -13.19
N HIS A 35 19.65 -12.96 -12.85
CA HIS A 35 19.16 -12.96 -11.47
C HIS A 35 18.69 -14.34 -11.05
N ASN A 36 18.88 -14.75 -9.79
CA ASN A 36 18.50 -16.09 -9.33
C ASN A 36 16.98 -16.32 -9.33
N VAL A 37 16.17 -15.27 -9.19
CA VAL A 37 14.72 -15.34 -9.23
C VAL A 37 14.20 -14.51 -10.39
N VAL A 38 13.49 -15.16 -11.32
CA VAL A 38 12.88 -14.51 -12.49
C VAL A 38 11.36 -14.64 -12.39
N LEU A 39 10.66 -13.51 -12.44
CA LEU A 39 9.21 -13.47 -12.62
C LEU A 39 8.88 -13.12 -14.08
N VAL A 40 8.11 -13.98 -14.74
CA VAL A 40 7.62 -13.81 -16.12
C VAL A 40 6.16 -13.37 -16.09
N TYR A 41 5.85 -12.26 -16.76
CA TYR A 41 4.57 -11.57 -16.66
C TYR A 41 4.16 -10.91 -17.98
N PRO A 42 2.86 -10.86 -18.36
CA PRO A 42 1.69 -11.35 -17.62
C PRO A 42 1.38 -12.83 -17.87
N LEU A 43 1.94 -13.41 -18.92
CA LEU A 43 1.69 -14.79 -19.28
C LEU A 43 2.92 -15.43 -19.92
N LEU A 44 3.05 -16.75 -19.73
CA LEU A 44 4.07 -17.56 -20.40
C LEU A 44 3.40 -18.45 -21.43
N SER A 45 3.69 -18.20 -22.71
CA SER A 45 3.20 -19.01 -23.82
C SER A 45 4.20 -19.07 -24.97
N GLY A 46 4.03 -20.04 -25.86
CA GLY A 46 4.82 -20.10 -27.09
C GLY A 46 4.57 -18.94 -28.08
N ARG A 47 3.52 -18.15 -27.86
CA ARG A 47 3.18 -16.96 -28.67
C ARG A 47 3.91 -15.70 -28.19
N THR A 48 4.27 -15.65 -26.91
CA THR A 48 4.83 -14.45 -26.26
C THR A 48 6.33 -14.57 -25.98
N LEU A 49 6.89 -15.79 -26.04
CA LEU A 49 8.32 -16.04 -25.90
C LEU A 49 8.76 -17.04 -26.97
N ASP A 50 9.85 -16.77 -27.67
CA ASP A 50 10.38 -17.65 -28.72
C ASP A 50 11.10 -18.90 -28.17
N ASP A 51 11.53 -19.81 -29.06
CA ASP A 51 12.22 -21.05 -28.66
C ASP A 51 13.52 -20.81 -27.89
N ALA A 52 14.29 -19.79 -28.28
CA ALA A 52 15.54 -19.44 -27.63
C ALA A 52 15.29 -18.96 -26.18
N GLY A 53 14.31 -18.08 -25.98
CA GLY A 53 13.90 -17.61 -24.66
C GLY A 53 13.33 -18.72 -23.79
N ARG A 54 12.49 -19.60 -24.34
CA ARG A 54 11.98 -20.78 -23.61
C ARG A 54 13.12 -21.70 -23.15
N THR A 55 14.09 -21.93 -24.02
CA THR A 55 15.28 -22.73 -23.71
C THR A 55 16.13 -22.07 -22.63
N ALA A 56 16.29 -20.75 -22.67
CA ALA A 56 17.02 -20.00 -21.66
C ALA A 56 16.34 -20.10 -20.28
N LEU A 57 15.00 -19.93 -20.21
CA LEU A 57 14.25 -20.11 -18.97
C LEU A 57 14.32 -21.55 -18.44
N ARG A 58 14.27 -22.56 -19.32
CA ARG A 58 14.48 -23.95 -18.91
C ARG A 58 15.84 -24.16 -18.28
N ARG A 59 16.91 -23.73 -18.97
CA ARG A 59 18.29 -23.83 -18.46
C ARG A 59 18.47 -23.08 -17.15
N HIS A 60 17.79 -21.96 -16.98
CA HIS A 60 17.78 -21.19 -15.74
C HIS A 60 17.31 -22.05 -14.56
N VAL A 61 16.15 -22.70 -14.70
CA VAL A 61 15.63 -23.60 -13.66
C VAL A 61 16.55 -24.82 -13.50
N GLU A 62 16.96 -25.47 -14.59
CA GLU A 62 17.88 -26.62 -14.57
C GLU A 62 19.23 -26.34 -13.90
N ALA A 63 19.68 -25.08 -13.91
CA ALA A 63 20.89 -24.63 -13.21
C ALA A 63 20.69 -24.40 -11.70
N GLY A 64 19.54 -24.76 -11.14
CA GLY A 64 19.25 -24.62 -9.71
C GLY A 64 18.59 -23.31 -9.32
N ARG A 65 18.10 -22.52 -10.27
CA ARG A 65 17.50 -21.18 -10.02
C ARG A 65 15.98 -21.21 -10.11
N THR A 66 15.36 -20.07 -9.82
CA THR A 66 13.91 -19.98 -9.62
C THR A 66 13.20 -19.18 -10.71
N LEU A 67 12.10 -19.75 -11.19
CA LEU A 67 11.18 -19.14 -12.16
C LEU A 67 9.79 -19.02 -11.54
N ILE A 68 9.20 -17.84 -11.61
CA ILE A 68 7.79 -17.58 -11.30
C ILE A 68 7.13 -17.16 -12.61
N ALA A 69 5.97 -17.72 -12.94
CA ALA A 69 5.20 -17.29 -14.09
C ALA A 69 3.72 -17.16 -13.72
N THR A 70 3.10 -16.08 -14.16
CA THR A 70 1.64 -15.96 -14.16
C THR A 70 1.10 -16.56 -15.45
N GLN A 71 -0.12 -17.10 -15.39
CA GLN A 71 -0.91 -17.54 -16.54
C GLN A 71 -0.12 -18.41 -17.56
N VAL A 72 0.32 -19.60 -17.13
CA VAL A 72 1.10 -20.51 -17.98
C VAL A 72 0.19 -21.31 -18.91
N LEU A 73 0.11 -20.90 -20.18
CA LEU A 73 -0.77 -21.48 -21.21
C LEU A 73 -0.16 -22.69 -21.97
N GLY A 74 1.02 -23.14 -21.56
CA GLY A 74 1.78 -24.16 -22.27
C GLY A 74 2.78 -23.58 -23.27
N GLY A 75 3.27 -24.41 -24.20
CA GLY A 75 4.39 -24.05 -25.08
C GLY A 75 5.72 -24.73 -24.73
N GLY A 76 5.68 -25.92 -24.12
CA GLY A 76 6.86 -26.77 -23.91
C GLY A 76 7.63 -26.54 -22.60
N LEU A 77 7.03 -25.86 -21.62
CA LEU A 77 7.62 -25.65 -20.29
C LEU A 77 6.72 -26.15 -19.13
N HIS A 78 5.54 -26.73 -19.40
CA HIS A 78 4.60 -27.19 -18.37
C HIS A 78 5.21 -28.23 -17.44
N ASP A 79 6.09 -29.08 -17.97
CA ASP A 79 6.86 -30.08 -17.23
C ASP A 79 7.76 -29.45 -16.17
N LEU A 80 8.30 -28.24 -16.41
CA LEU A 80 9.10 -27.53 -15.40
C LEU A 80 8.28 -27.13 -14.19
N PHE A 81 7.02 -26.75 -14.40
CA PHE A 81 6.09 -26.35 -13.35
C PHE A 81 5.35 -27.54 -12.73
N GLY A 82 5.55 -28.75 -13.27
CA GLY A 82 4.99 -30.00 -12.74
C GLY A 82 3.50 -30.19 -12.99
N PHE A 83 2.95 -29.74 -14.12
CA PHE A 83 1.55 -30.01 -14.52
C PHE A 83 1.48 -30.50 -15.98
N GLU A 84 0.34 -31.11 -16.37
CA GLU A 84 0.18 -31.68 -17.73
C GLU A 84 -0.51 -30.71 -18.70
N THR A 85 -1.62 -30.11 -18.28
CA THR A 85 -2.41 -29.20 -19.12
C THR A 85 -2.99 -28.04 -18.31
N THR A 86 -3.35 -26.96 -19.01
CA THR A 86 -3.97 -25.77 -18.41
C THR A 86 -5.40 -25.61 -18.94
N LEU A 87 -6.33 -25.24 -18.06
CA LEU A 87 -7.70 -24.88 -18.45
C LEU A 87 -7.99 -23.44 -18.04
N GLU A 88 -8.44 -22.63 -18.99
CA GLU A 88 -8.86 -21.24 -18.73
C GLU A 88 -10.28 -21.21 -18.14
N SER A 89 -10.50 -20.32 -17.17
CA SER A 89 -11.78 -20.16 -16.48
C SER A 89 -12.00 -18.71 -16.07
N ARG A 90 -13.26 -18.33 -15.88
CA ARG A 90 -13.68 -17.09 -15.20
C ARG A 90 -14.62 -17.37 -14.05
N ALA A 91 -14.69 -18.63 -13.59
CA ALA A 91 -15.66 -19.10 -12.61
C ALA A 91 -15.10 -19.13 -11.17
N HIS A 92 -13.90 -18.58 -10.94
CA HIS A 92 -13.25 -18.63 -9.64
C HIS A 92 -13.25 -17.27 -8.95
N HIS A 93 -13.48 -17.29 -7.64
CA HIS A 93 -13.56 -16.07 -6.83
C HIS A 93 -12.70 -16.10 -5.57
N SER A 94 -12.10 -17.23 -5.21
CA SER A 94 -11.18 -17.30 -4.08
C SER A 94 -10.05 -18.29 -4.30
N ILE A 95 -8.97 -18.13 -3.54
CA ILE A 95 -7.84 -19.05 -3.48
C ILE A 95 -7.60 -19.42 -2.03
N THR A 96 -7.39 -20.70 -1.75
CA THR A 96 -6.97 -21.20 -0.44
C THR A 96 -5.59 -21.84 -0.52
N PHE A 97 -4.66 -21.36 0.30
CA PHE A 97 -3.30 -21.90 0.40
C PHE A 97 -3.28 -23.24 1.13
N GLU A 98 -2.45 -24.15 0.63
CA GLU A 98 -2.20 -25.46 1.25
C GLU A 98 -1.32 -25.31 2.50
N GLN A 99 -1.45 -26.26 3.43
CA GLN A 99 -0.54 -26.31 4.58
C GLN A 99 0.80 -26.92 4.16
N ALA A 100 1.78 -26.05 3.92
CA ALA A 100 3.16 -26.46 3.59
C ALA A 100 4.17 -25.70 4.46
N PRO A 101 5.33 -26.31 4.81
CA PRO A 101 6.35 -25.62 5.60
C PRO A 101 6.83 -24.29 4.98
N ALA A 102 6.97 -24.22 3.66
CA ALA A 102 7.34 -22.99 2.93
C ALA A 102 6.28 -21.87 3.03
N LEU A 103 5.05 -22.22 3.43
CA LEU A 103 3.92 -21.32 3.63
C LEU A 103 3.59 -21.15 5.12
N GLY A 104 4.45 -21.60 6.04
CA GLY A 104 4.17 -21.59 7.48
C GLY A 104 3.96 -20.19 8.09
N TRP A 105 4.32 -19.12 7.37
CA TRP A 105 4.02 -17.74 7.75
C TRP A 105 2.55 -17.34 7.49
N ILE A 106 1.84 -18.09 6.63
CA ILE A 106 0.41 -17.94 6.37
C ILE A 106 -0.35 -18.63 7.51
N SER A 107 -0.79 -17.83 8.47
CA SER A 107 -1.27 -18.34 9.76
C SER A 107 -2.69 -17.90 10.08
N ASP A 108 -3.05 -16.68 9.71
CA ASP A 108 -4.38 -16.11 9.91
C ASP A 108 -5.39 -16.68 8.88
N PRO A 109 -6.67 -16.93 9.25
CA PRO A 109 -7.68 -17.36 8.29
C PRO A 109 -7.79 -16.48 7.03
N HIS A 110 -7.63 -15.16 7.17
CA HIS A 110 -7.70 -14.23 6.04
C HIS A 110 -6.40 -14.18 5.22
N GLU A 111 -5.31 -14.75 5.74
CA GLU A 111 -4.10 -15.03 4.95
C GLU A 111 -4.24 -16.35 4.17
N LYS A 112 -4.90 -17.35 4.78
CA LYS A 112 -5.08 -18.68 4.19
C LYS A 112 -6.02 -18.67 3.00
N THR A 113 -7.08 -17.88 3.05
CA THR A 113 -8.03 -17.73 1.94
C THR A 113 -8.04 -16.30 1.43
N VAL A 114 -7.66 -16.09 0.18
CA VAL A 114 -7.63 -14.80 -0.50
C VAL A 114 -8.81 -14.69 -1.46
N LEU A 115 -9.49 -13.53 -1.49
CA LEU A 115 -10.57 -13.28 -2.45
C LEU A 115 -9.99 -12.68 -3.74
N LEU A 116 -10.44 -13.20 -4.88
CA LEU A 116 -10.14 -12.66 -6.21
C LEU A 116 -11.25 -11.74 -6.74
N GLY A 117 -12.46 -11.87 -6.19
CA GLY A 117 -13.63 -11.08 -6.48
C GLY A 117 -14.73 -11.36 -5.46
N GLN A 118 -15.84 -10.62 -5.53
CA GLN A 118 -16.98 -10.81 -4.64
C GLN A 118 -17.70 -12.13 -4.98
N PRO A 119 -17.88 -13.05 -4.01
CA PRO A 119 -18.48 -14.36 -4.25
C PRO A 119 -19.87 -14.31 -4.89
N ASP A 120 -20.69 -13.33 -4.52
CA ASP A 120 -22.08 -13.22 -5.00
C ASP A 120 -22.23 -12.34 -6.25
N LEU A 121 -21.13 -11.84 -6.82
CA LEU A 121 -21.14 -10.98 -8.01
C LEU A 121 -20.16 -11.52 -9.07
N PRO A 122 -20.58 -12.47 -9.93
CA PRO A 122 -19.70 -13.07 -10.93
C PRO A 122 -19.05 -12.10 -11.92
N THR A 123 -19.64 -10.92 -12.14
CA THR A 123 -19.05 -9.87 -12.97
C THR A 123 -17.77 -9.29 -12.37
N SER A 124 -17.58 -9.42 -11.05
CA SER A 124 -16.36 -9.03 -10.34
C SER A 124 -15.20 -10.00 -10.51
N TRP A 125 -15.43 -11.21 -11.06
CA TRP A 125 -14.40 -12.24 -11.10
C TRP A 125 -13.41 -12.00 -12.24
N ILE A 126 -12.14 -12.34 -12.00
CA ILE A 126 -11.04 -12.16 -12.96
C ILE A 126 -10.81 -13.43 -13.80
N GLY A 127 -10.06 -13.28 -14.89
CA GLY A 127 -9.59 -14.44 -15.67
C GLY A 127 -8.62 -15.29 -14.87
N THR A 128 -8.84 -16.61 -14.89
CA THR A 128 -8.04 -17.58 -14.17
C THR A 128 -7.67 -18.77 -15.04
N GLN A 129 -6.73 -19.58 -14.57
CA GLN A 129 -6.18 -20.76 -15.19
C GLN A 129 -5.96 -21.82 -14.13
N THR A 130 -6.42 -23.03 -14.40
CA THR A 130 -6.22 -24.18 -13.53
C THR A 130 -5.17 -25.10 -14.12
N TYR A 131 -4.36 -25.71 -13.26
CA TYR A 131 -3.27 -26.60 -13.65
C TYR A 131 -3.65 -28.06 -13.38
N VAL A 132 -3.93 -28.81 -14.44
CA VAL A 132 -4.42 -30.19 -14.39
C VAL A 132 -3.27 -31.18 -14.16
N ASN A 133 -3.52 -32.19 -13.33
CA ASN A 133 -2.55 -33.23 -12.95
C ASN A 133 -1.24 -32.65 -12.38
N ALA A 134 -1.35 -31.56 -11.62
CA ALA A 134 -0.22 -30.93 -10.96
C ALA A 134 0.36 -31.82 -9.84
N GLN A 135 1.67 -32.00 -9.85
CA GLN A 135 2.38 -32.87 -8.90
C GLN A 135 2.44 -32.25 -7.50
N GLN A 136 2.66 -30.93 -7.42
CA GLN A 136 2.70 -30.19 -6.16
C GLN A 136 1.83 -28.94 -6.27
N VAL A 137 0.72 -28.96 -5.54
CA VAL A 137 -0.20 -27.84 -5.41
C VAL A 137 0.12 -27.09 -4.13
N LEU A 138 0.21 -25.76 -4.22
CA LEU A 138 0.45 -24.86 -3.10
C LEU A 138 -0.79 -24.02 -2.75
N ALA A 139 -1.71 -23.85 -3.70
CA ALA A 139 -3.00 -23.23 -3.45
C ALA A 139 -4.06 -23.71 -4.45
N ARG A 140 -5.32 -23.71 -4.04
CA ARG A 140 -6.48 -24.16 -4.83
C ARG A 140 -7.52 -23.07 -4.96
N PHE A 141 -8.26 -23.08 -6.07
CA PHE A 141 -9.52 -22.35 -6.17
C PHE A 141 -10.61 -23.02 -5.32
N GLU A 142 -11.74 -22.36 -5.13
CA GLU A 142 -12.84 -22.88 -4.29
C GLU A 142 -13.45 -24.20 -4.81
N ASP A 143 -13.30 -24.50 -6.10
CA ASP A 143 -13.76 -25.75 -6.72
C ASP A 143 -12.77 -26.91 -6.54
N GLY A 144 -11.64 -26.66 -5.86
CA GLY A 144 -10.58 -27.63 -5.59
C GLY A 144 -9.52 -27.73 -6.70
N SER A 145 -9.69 -27.04 -7.82
CA SER A 145 -8.72 -27.01 -8.90
C SER A 145 -7.45 -26.24 -8.51
N ALA A 146 -6.31 -26.58 -9.11
CA ALA A 146 -5.01 -26.04 -8.70
C ALA A 146 -4.80 -24.62 -9.23
N ALA A 147 -4.56 -23.66 -8.32
CA ALA A 147 -4.37 -22.23 -8.60
C ALA A 147 -2.91 -21.79 -8.55
N LEU A 148 -2.12 -22.39 -7.67
CA LEU A 148 -0.67 -22.17 -7.57
C LEU A 148 0.00 -23.53 -7.47
N VAL A 149 0.91 -23.81 -8.40
CA VAL A 149 1.64 -25.09 -8.45
C VAL A 149 3.14 -24.86 -8.48
N ARG A 150 3.89 -25.88 -8.10
CA ARG A 150 5.35 -25.88 -8.06
C ARG A 150 5.90 -27.12 -8.75
N GLY A 151 6.95 -26.93 -9.53
CA GLY A 151 7.86 -27.99 -9.94
C GLY A 151 9.23 -27.76 -9.33
N ASP A 152 9.91 -28.84 -8.97
CA ASP A 152 11.28 -28.85 -8.46
C ASP A 152 12.15 -29.77 -9.32
N ASN A 153 13.43 -29.46 -9.41
CA ASN A 153 14.40 -30.35 -10.05
C ASN A 153 15.52 -30.79 -9.10
N LYS A 154 16.30 -31.77 -9.56
CA LYS A 154 17.40 -32.37 -8.77
C LYS A 154 18.55 -31.41 -8.46
N ALA A 155 18.69 -30.33 -9.22
CA ALA A 155 19.71 -29.30 -9.01
C ALA A 155 19.27 -28.24 -7.98
N GLY A 156 18.06 -28.36 -7.43
CA GLY A 156 17.50 -27.40 -6.46
C GLY A 156 16.73 -26.25 -7.08
N GLY A 157 16.53 -26.25 -8.40
CA GLY A 157 15.75 -25.22 -9.09
C GLY A 157 14.25 -25.44 -8.92
N SER A 158 13.51 -24.34 -8.87
CA SER A 158 12.06 -24.34 -8.65
C SER A 158 11.33 -23.51 -9.69
N ALA A 159 10.17 -23.98 -10.15
CA ALA A 159 9.29 -23.24 -11.03
C ALA A 159 7.89 -23.14 -10.44
N TYR A 160 7.35 -21.93 -10.32
CA TYR A 160 6.04 -21.63 -9.76
C TYR A 160 5.10 -21.11 -10.85
N ALA A 161 3.94 -21.73 -11.02
CA ALA A 161 2.91 -21.26 -11.95
C ALA A 161 1.70 -20.76 -11.18
N LEU A 162 1.34 -19.49 -11.39
CA LEU A 162 0.20 -18.81 -10.77
C LEU A 162 -0.94 -18.66 -11.76
N GLY A 163 -2.13 -19.12 -11.39
CA GLY A 163 -3.29 -19.26 -12.25
C GLY A 163 -4.06 -17.97 -12.54
N PHE A 164 -3.54 -16.79 -12.24
CA PHE A 164 -4.23 -15.53 -12.54
C PHE A 164 -3.21 -14.41 -12.78
N ASP A 165 -3.69 -13.30 -13.35
CA ASP A 165 -2.88 -12.11 -13.56
C ASP A 165 -2.69 -11.34 -12.24
N LEU A 166 -1.53 -11.50 -11.62
CA LEU A 166 -1.22 -10.89 -10.33
C LEU A 166 -1.09 -9.37 -10.40
N GLY A 167 -0.49 -8.82 -11.46
CA GLY A 167 -0.36 -7.38 -11.64
C GLY A 167 -1.72 -6.70 -11.81
N PHE A 168 -2.61 -7.32 -12.59
CA PHE A 168 -3.99 -6.86 -12.76
C PHE A 168 -4.80 -6.97 -11.46
N PHE A 169 -4.64 -8.05 -10.70
CA PHE A 169 -5.27 -8.21 -9.38
C PHE A 169 -4.87 -7.09 -8.41
N ILE A 170 -3.57 -6.81 -8.30
CA ILE A 170 -3.06 -5.71 -7.45
C ILE A 170 -3.60 -4.36 -7.93
N MET A 171 -3.55 -4.11 -9.24
CA MET A 171 -4.02 -2.83 -9.78
C MET A 171 -5.52 -2.61 -9.58
N ARG A 172 -6.35 -3.66 -9.69
CA ARG A 172 -7.77 -3.56 -9.35
C ARG A 172 -7.98 -3.11 -7.91
N ALA A 173 -7.20 -3.66 -6.99
CA ALA A 173 -7.28 -3.34 -5.58
C ALA A 173 -6.82 -1.90 -5.31
N HIS A 174 -5.61 -1.53 -5.76
CA HIS A 174 -5.04 -0.17 -5.61
C HIS A 174 -5.90 0.94 -6.22
N ASN A 175 -6.65 0.62 -7.28
CA ASN A 175 -7.53 1.57 -7.93
C ASN A 175 -8.96 1.56 -7.39
N ASP A 176 -9.27 0.80 -6.34
CA ASP A 176 -10.62 0.59 -5.81
C ASP A 176 -11.60 0.21 -6.95
N ARG A 177 -11.27 -0.91 -7.60
CA ARG A 177 -11.99 -1.56 -8.70
C ARG A 177 -12.08 -3.07 -8.48
N ASN A 178 -12.06 -3.49 -7.22
CA ASN A 178 -12.17 -4.89 -6.85
C ASN A 178 -13.62 -5.31 -6.55
N ASP A 179 -14.60 -4.43 -6.81
CA ASP A 179 -16.05 -4.67 -6.73
C ASP A 179 -16.46 -5.31 -5.40
N GLN A 180 -15.98 -4.76 -4.29
CA GLN A 180 -16.26 -5.27 -2.95
C GLN A 180 -15.78 -6.72 -2.71
N GLY A 181 -14.69 -7.12 -3.38
CA GLY A 181 -13.99 -8.39 -3.15
C GLY A 181 -13.22 -8.45 -1.82
N TYR A 182 -13.84 -8.04 -0.73
CA TYR A 182 -13.30 -8.00 0.63
C TYR A 182 -14.31 -8.53 1.66
N ARG A 183 -13.84 -8.91 2.85
CA ARG A 183 -14.71 -9.39 3.94
C ARG A 183 -15.15 -8.29 4.90
N ALA A 184 -14.31 -7.26 5.05
CA ALA A 184 -14.58 -6.11 5.89
C ALA A 184 -14.15 -4.85 5.14
N TYR A 185 -15.04 -3.86 5.06
CA TYR A 185 -14.72 -2.58 4.43
C TYR A 185 -13.67 -1.79 5.22
N ALA A 186 -13.78 -1.77 6.55
CA ALA A 186 -12.82 -1.18 7.47
C ALA A 186 -12.85 -1.91 8.82
N ASN A 187 -11.97 -1.54 9.76
CA ASN A 187 -11.89 -2.10 11.12
C ASN A 187 -11.58 -3.61 11.19
N GLY A 188 -11.09 -4.19 10.09
CA GLY A 188 -10.80 -5.62 9.97
C GLY A 188 -9.48 -5.85 9.25
N TYR A 189 -8.99 -7.09 9.34
CA TYR A 189 -7.79 -7.52 8.63
C TYR A 189 -8.18 -8.08 7.26
N GLU A 190 -7.90 -7.38 6.17
CA GLU A 190 -8.15 -7.88 4.81
C GLU A 190 -6.87 -7.78 3.97
N PRO A 191 -5.98 -8.79 4.05
CA PRO A 191 -4.63 -8.72 3.50
C PRO A 191 -4.52 -9.35 2.11
N SER A 192 -5.58 -9.40 1.31
CA SER A 192 -5.60 -10.20 0.08
C SER A 192 -4.45 -9.86 -0.90
N VAL A 193 -4.11 -8.58 -1.08
CA VAL A 193 -2.90 -8.17 -1.83
C VAL A 193 -1.62 -8.44 -1.03
N ASP A 194 -1.63 -8.10 0.26
CA ASP A 194 -0.46 -8.23 1.14
C ASP A 194 0.07 -9.68 1.21
N VAL A 195 -0.81 -10.67 1.18
CA VAL A 195 -0.45 -12.10 1.14
C VAL A 195 0.38 -12.42 -0.10
N TRP A 196 -0.03 -11.97 -1.29
CA TRP A 196 0.73 -12.25 -2.52
C TRP A 196 2.07 -11.52 -2.54
N LEU A 197 2.12 -10.28 -2.02
CA LEU A 197 3.39 -9.54 -1.89
C LEU A 197 4.35 -10.20 -0.90
N ARG A 198 3.83 -10.68 0.24
CA ARG A 198 4.60 -11.44 1.23
C ARG A 198 5.06 -12.79 0.68
N TRP A 199 4.26 -13.45 -0.17
CA TRP A 199 4.66 -14.66 -0.87
C TRP A 199 5.81 -14.39 -1.85
N LEU A 200 5.73 -13.36 -2.68
CA LEU A 200 6.84 -12.96 -3.57
C LEU A 200 8.12 -12.65 -2.78
N ARG A 201 8.00 -11.91 -1.67
CA ARG A 201 9.11 -11.62 -0.76
C ARG A 201 9.70 -12.89 -0.15
N ALA A 202 8.87 -13.86 0.24
CA ALA A 202 9.33 -15.14 0.79
C ALA A 202 10.08 -15.96 -0.26
N VAL A 203 9.57 -16.06 -1.50
CA VAL A 203 10.24 -16.74 -2.62
C VAL A 203 11.57 -16.07 -2.94
N TYR A 204 11.62 -14.74 -3.00
CA TYR A 204 12.87 -13.99 -3.18
C TYR A 204 13.89 -14.31 -2.10
N ARG A 205 13.52 -14.22 -0.81
CA ARG A 205 14.43 -14.52 0.31
C ARG A 205 14.88 -15.97 0.38
N GLN A 206 14.06 -16.89 -0.12
CA GLN A 206 14.40 -18.31 -0.15
C GLN A 206 15.43 -18.63 -1.24
N HIS A 207 15.33 -17.98 -2.40
CA HIS A 207 16.03 -18.39 -3.61
C HIS A 207 17.10 -17.41 -4.10
N GLU A 208 17.21 -16.23 -3.49
CA GLU A 208 18.35 -15.32 -3.66
C GLU A 208 19.24 -15.38 -2.39
N PRO A 209 20.42 -16.04 -2.46
CA PRO A 209 21.31 -16.20 -1.30
C PRO A 209 21.73 -14.88 -0.63
N GLN A 210 21.78 -13.79 -1.40
CA GLN A 210 22.15 -12.46 -0.93
C GLN A 210 20.93 -11.53 -0.77
N ALA A 211 19.73 -12.10 -0.56
CA ALA A 211 18.47 -11.35 -0.56
C ALA A 211 18.41 -10.26 0.51
N VAL A 212 18.53 -9.00 0.08
CA VAL A 212 18.26 -7.83 0.91
C VAL A 212 16.88 -7.28 0.61
N THR A 213 16.14 -6.92 1.67
CA THR A 213 14.84 -6.21 1.54
C THR A 213 14.82 -4.94 2.38
N ILE A 214 14.02 -3.96 1.95
CA ILE A 214 13.90 -2.64 2.57
C ILE A 214 12.64 -2.58 3.43
N GLY A 215 12.77 -2.23 4.71
CA GLY A 215 11.66 -2.09 5.63
C GLY A 215 10.70 -0.96 5.25
N SER A 216 9.45 -1.10 5.65
CA SER A 216 8.34 -0.17 5.37
C SER A 216 7.99 0.73 6.55
N VAL A 217 8.70 0.64 7.68
CA VAL A 217 8.40 1.41 8.89
C VAL A 217 9.62 2.21 9.33
N PRO A 218 9.49 3.51 9.64
CA PRO A 218 10.58 4.32 10.19
C PRO A 218 11.10 3.81 11.54
N GLN A 219 12.30 4.26 11.91
CA GLN A 219 12.90 4.13 13.25
C GLN A 219 13.08 2.70 13.76
N GLY A 220 13.09 1.71 12.85
CA GLY A 220 13.20 0.32 13.27
C GLY A 220 11.94 -0.22 13.94
N GLN A 221 10.83 0.52 13.93
CA GLN A 221 9.58 0.04 14.51
C GLN A 221 8.95 -1.05 13.63
N ARG A 222 7.89 -1.68 14.14
CA ARG A 222 7.20 -2.78 13.45
C ARG A 222 5.90 -2.33 12.79
N LEU A 223 5.34 -1.20 13.22
CA LEU A 223 4.11 -0.62 12.69
C LEU A 223 4.27 0.88 12.46
N ALA A 224 3.76 1.42 11.36
CA ALA A 224 3.60 2.86 11.19
C ALA A 224 2.16 3.26 11.54
N ALA A 225 1.95 3.93 12.66
CA ALA A 225 0.64 4.37 13.12
C ALA A 225 0.47 5.88 12.88
N VAL A 226 -0.63 6.26 12.24
CA VAL A 226 -0.97 7.66 11.96
C VAL A 226 -2.36 7.96 12.50
N VAL A 227 -2.47 8.86 13.47
CA VAL A 227 -3.75 9.32 13.99
C VAL A 227 -4.24 10.47 13.14
N THR A 228 -5.45 10.36 12.61
CA THR A 228 -6.05 11.38 11.73
C THR A 228 -7.45 11.75 12.19
N PHE A 229 -7.80 13.03 12.01
CA PHE A 229 -9.13 13.55 12.30
C PHE A 229 -9.77 14.22 11.10
N ASP A 230 -11.01 13.87 10.80
CA ASP A 230 -11.82 14.56 9.80
C ASP A 230 -12.66 15.62 10.51
N VAL A 231 -12.33 16.88 10.27
CA VAL A 231 -12.97 18.05 10.89
C VAL A 231 -13.91 18.68 9.86
N ASP A 232 -15.11 18.12 9.80
CA ASP A 232 -16.10 18.22 8.73
C ASP A 232 -17.45 18.85 9.18
N TYR A 233 -17.52 19.27 10.44
CA TYR A 233 -18.75 19.81 11.03
C TYR A 233 -18.45 20.83 12.12
N VAL A 234 -19.35 21.78 12.36
CA VAL A 234 -19.16 22.83 13.37
C VAL A 234 -18.86 22.28 14.78
N LYS A 235 -19.45 21.15 15.18
CA LYS A 235 -19.11 20.53 16.48
C LYS A 235 -17.71 19.91 16.49
N SER A 236 -17.28 19.33 15.37
CA SER A 236 -15.92 18.82 15.20
C SER A 236 -14.88 19.93 15.46
N MET A 237 -15.16 21.15 14.97
CA MET A 237 -14.33 22.32 15.25
C MET A 237 -14.28 22.68 16.75
N GLY A 238 -15.38 22.55 17.48
CA GLY A 238 -15.45 22.88 18.90
C GLY A 238 -14.66 21.92 19.81
N ASN A 239 -14.49 20.67 19.38
CA ASN A 239 -13.88 19.62 20.20
C ASN A 239 -12.42 19.32 19.82
N LEU A 240 -11.93 19.78 18.66
CA LEU A 240 -10.63 19.38 18.12
C LEU A 240 -9.47 19.61 19.11
N LEU A 241 -9.55 20.67 19.92
CA LEU A 241 -8.48 21.00 20.89
C LEU A 241 -8.39 20.00 22.03
N ALA A 242 -9.49 19.35 22.42
CA ALA A 242 -9.45 18.27 23.42
C ALA A 242 -8.63 17.08 22.91
N TYR A 243 -8.82 16.69 21.64
CA TYR A 243 -8.03 15.64 21.00
C TYR A 243 -6.57 16.04 20.83
N ARG A 244 -6.29 17.30 20.45
CA ARG A 244 -4.93 17.83 20.44
C ARG A 244 -4.28 17.71 21.81
N ASP A 245 -4.97 18.11 22.88
CA ASP A 245 -4.43 18.08 24.25
C ASP A 245 -4.10 16.65 24.71
N LEU A 246 -4.97 15.68 24.40
CA LEU A 246 -4.70 14.25 24.61
C LEU A 246 -3.42 13.82 23.89
N LEU A 247 -3.30 14.13 22.61
CA LEU A 247 -2.16 13.71 21.79
C LEU A 247 -0.85 14.36 22.21
N VAL A 248 -0.88 15.64 22.62
CA VAL A 248 0.28 16.32 23.23
C VAL A 248 0.69 15.63 24.52
N ARG A 249 -0.27 15.28 25.38
CA ARG A 249 0.00 14.53 26.62
C ARG A 249 0.63 13.17 26.33
N GLU A 250 0.19 12.50 25.27
CA GLU A 250 0.76 11.23 24.83
C GLU A 250 2.07 11.39 24.04
N GLY A 251 2.49 12.60 23.68
CA GLY A 251 3.67 12.84 22.85
C GLY A 251 3.54 12.31 21.42
N ILE A 252 2.32 12.27 20.88
CA ILE A 252 2.00 11.72 19.57
C ILE A 252 1.54 12.86 18.65
N PRO A 253 2.20 13.08 17.50
CA PRO A 253 1.69 14.00 16.50
C PRO A 253 0.52 13.37 15.71
N ALA A 254 -0.36 14.20 15.17
CA ALA A 254 -1.52 13.77 14.39
C ALA A 254 -1.80 14.69 13.20
N THR A 255 -2.69 14.24 12.33
CA THR A 255 -3.13 14.97 11.12
C THR A 255 -4.60 15.37 11.27
N PHE A 256 -4.91 16.65 11.08
CA PHE A 256 -6.28 17.14 11.07
C PHE A 256 -6.65 17.50 9.63
N PHE A 257 -7.50 16.70 8.99
CA PHE A 257 -8.10 16.98 7.69
C PHE A 257 -9.27 17.95 7.91
N LEU A 258 -9.09 19.21 7.52
CA LEU A 258 -10.04 20.29 7.78
C LEU A 258 -10.89 20.62 6.56
N GLN A 259 -12.20 20.61 6.75
CA GLN A 259 -13.11 21.17 5.77
C GLN A 259 -13.05 22.69 5.85
N THR A 260 -12.93 23.33 4.70
CA THR A 260 -12.78 24.78 4.59
C THR A 260 -14.11 25.48 4.28
N LYS A 261 -15.21 25.05 4.90
CA LYS A 261 -16.54 25.58 4.59
C LYS A 261 -16.70 27.00 5.13
N TYR A 262 -16.71 28.00 4.25
CA TYR A 262 -16.79 29.43 4.59
C TYR A 262 -18.15 30.06 4.24
N TYR A 263 -19.17 29.24 4.04
CA TYR A 263 -20.52 29.66 3.70
C TYR A 263 -21.57 28.67 4.24
N ARG A 264 -22.82 29.12 4.33
CA ARG A 264 -23.95 28.28 4.75
C ARG A 264 -24.65 27.64 3.55
N ASP A 265 -25.04 26.38 3.69
CA ASP A 265 -25.95 25.69 2.77
C ASP A 265 -26.77 24.59 3.50
N PHE A 266 -27.24 23.57 2.79
CA PHE A 266 -28.00 22.46 3.38
C PHE A 266 -27.19 21.63 4.38
N GLN A 267 -25.90 21.43 4.12
CA GLN A 267 -25.05 20.50 4.86
C GLN A 267 -24.70 21.06 6.24
N ASP A 268 -24.26 22.33 6.29
CA ASP A 268 -23.87 22.99 7.54
C ASP A 268 -23.79 24.52 7.39
N GLU A 269 -23.55 25.21 8.49
CA GLU A 269 -23.09 26.58 8.53
C GLU A 269 -21.60 26.72 8.16
N GLY A 270 -21.17 27.96 7.86
CA GLY A 270 -19.76 28.24 7.61
C GLY A 270 -18.97 28.25 8.92
N PHE A 271 -18.20 27.20 9.17
CA PHE A 271 -17.37 27.07 10.38
C PHE A 271 -15.89 27.35 10.11
N PHE A 272 -15.50 27.64 8.87
CA PHE A 272 -14.19 28.17 8.53
C PHE A 272 -14.22 29.71 8.60
N ASN A 273 -14.01 30.22 9.82
CA ASN A 273 -14.20 31.63 10.18
C ASN A 273 -13.17 32.08 11.25
N ASP A 274 -13.37 33.24 11.88
CA ASP A 274 -12.41 33.79 12.87
C ASP A 274 -12.12 32.83 14.04
N ARG A 275 -13.06 31.95 14.41
CA ARG A 275 -12.83 30.92 15.45
C ARG A 275 -11.86 29.84 14.99
N THR A 276 -11.79 29.58 13.69
CA THR A 276 -10.86 28.61 13.09
C THR A 276 -9.43 29.06 13.27
N LEU A 277 -9.13 30.35 13.16
CA LEU A 277 -7.76 30.87 13.25
C LEU A 277 -7.07 30.47 14.56
N ALA A 278 -7.72 30.73 15.70
CA ALA A 278 -7.16 30.38 17.01
C ALA A 278 -6.94 28.86 17.18
N ALA A 279 -7.84 28.04 16.63
CA ALA A 279 -7.71 26.60 16.67
C ALA A 279 -6.55 26.11 15.77
N MET A 280 -6.38 26.70 14.59
CA MET A 280 -5.28 26.37 13.67
C MET A 280 -3.93 26.75 14.26
N ASP A 281 -3.81 27.95 14.83
CA ASP A 281 -2.59 28.38 15.53
C ASP A 281 -2.23 27.41 16.65
N ALA A 282 -3.23 26.95 17.42
CA ALA A 282 -3.03 26.00 18.51
C ALA A 282 -2.60 24.60 18.01
N LEU A 283 -3.10 24.14 16.86
CA LEU A 283 -2.66 22.90 16.22
C LEU A 283 -1.22 23.02 15.69
N VAL A 284 -0.92 24.11 14.97
CA VAL A 284 0.40 24.39 14.40
C VAL A 284 1.45 24.52 15.51
N ALA A 285 1.15 25.24 16.59
CA ALA A 285 2.04 25.38 17.74
C ALA A 285 2.32 24.04 18.44
N ALA A 286 1.40 23.08 18.37
CA ALA A 286 1.55 21.74 18.91
C ALA A 286 2.26 20.77 17.94
N GLY A 287 2.68 21.22 16.76
CA GLY A 287 3.33 20.37 15.76
C GLY A 287 2.39 19.38 15.07
N MET A 288 1.08 19.62 15.12
CA MET A 288 0.09 18.83 14.39
C MET A 288 0.09 19.22 12.91
N GLU A 289 -0.23 18.26 12.04
CA GLU A 289 -0.41 18.55 10.62
C GLU A 289 -1.81 19.07 10.34
N ILE A 290 -1.86 20.12 9.51
CA ILE A 290 -3.07 20.64 8.89
C ILE A 290 -3.17 20.08 7.47
N ALA A 291 -4.23 19.34 7.18
CA ALA A 291 -4.50 18.70 5.90
C ALA A 291 -5.86 19.13 5.34
N SER A 292 -6.10 18.90 4.06
CA SER A 292 -7.33 19.35 3.40
C SER A 292 -8.42 18.29 3.40
N HIS A 293 -9.64 18.70 3.75
CA HIS A 293 -10.85 17.89 3.67
C HIS A 293 -11.93 18.54 2.80
N SER A 294 -11.52 19.04 1.62
CA SER A 294 -12.40 19.73 0.66
C SER A 294 -12.99 21.05 1.19
N VAL A 295 -13.96 21.62 0.46
CA VAL A 295 -14.70 22.85 0.80
C VAL A 295 -16.14 22.51 1.19
N SER A 296 -16.86 21.77 0.35
CA SER A 296 -18.31 21.55 0.50
C SER A 296 -18.69 20.30 1.27
N HIS A 297 -17.79 19.30 1.32
CA HIS A 297 -18.09 17.95 1.84
C HIS A 297 -19.35 17.35 1.18
N SER A 298 -19.37 17.40 -0.16
CA SER A 298 -20.46 16.90 -0.98
C SER A 298 -20.51 15.37 -0.98
N ASP A 299 -21.70 14.81 -0.77
CA ASP A 299 -22.00 13.37 -0.96
C ASP A 299 -21.91 12.94 -2.44
N MET A 300 -21.92 13.91 -3.34
CA MET A 300 -21.80 13.72 -4.79
C MET A 300 -20.36 13.83 -5.29
N TYR A 301 -19.36 13.97 -4.40
CA TYR A 301 -17.98 14.29 -4.79
C TYR A 301 -17.43 13.37 -5.88
N ALA A 302 -17.66 12.04 -5.78
CA ALA A 302 -17.22 11.05 -6.77
C ALA A 302 -17.73 11.28 -8.21
N SER A 303 -18.83 12.01 -8.36
CA SER A 303 -19.48 12.28 -9.65
C SER A 303 -19.31 13.72 -10.13
N LEU A 304 -18.57 14.56 -9.39
CA LEU A 304 -18.38 15.94 -9.76
C LEU A 304 -17.54 16.08 -11.05
N PRO A 305 -17.80 17.11 -11.87
CA PRO A 305 -16.91 17.44 -12.96
C PRO A 305 -15.53 17.81 -12.43
N LEU A 306 -14.49 17.55 -13.24
CA LEU A 306 -13.11 17.83 -12.83
C LEU A 306 -12.91 19.32 -12.49
N GLY A 307 -13.46 20.23 -13.31
CA GLY A 307 -13.12 21.65 -13.22
C GLY A 307 -12.07 22.06 -14.26
N ASP A 308 -11.92 23.37 -14.46
CA ASP A 308 -11.03 23.95 -15.48
C ASP A 308 -9.75 24.58 -14.90
N GLY A 309 -9.61 24.60 -13.57
CA GLY A 309 -8.47 25.16 -12.87
C GLY A 309 -8.58 26.66 -12.58
N SER A 310 -9.66 27.32 -13.01
CA SER A 310 -9.95 28.74 -12.71
C SER A 310 -10.62 28.94 -11.35
N GLU A 311 -10.97 27.86 -10.65
CA GLU A 311 -11.64 27.91 -9.36
C GLU A 311 -10.75 28.59 -8.32
N GLN A 312 -11.30 29.63 -7.68
CA GLN A 312 -10.58 30.47 -6.74
C GLN A 312 -11.49 31.05 -5.65
N TYR A 313 -10.93 31.29 -4.48
CA TYR A 313 -11.56 32.07 -3.42
C TYR A 313 -11.58 33.57 -3.80
N PRO A 314 -12.65 34.33 -3.47
CA PRO A 314 -13.87 33.92 -2.78
C PRO A 314 -15.02 33.47 -3.71
N THR A 315 -14.77 33.38 -5.02
CA THR A 315 -15.82 33.14 -6.02
C THR A 315 -16.31 31.70 -6.09
N TYR A 316 -15.48 30.72 -5.74
CA TYR A 316 -15.83 29.30 -5.74
C TYR A 316 -16.68 28.93 -4.51
N GLN A 317 -18.00 29.03 -4.61
CA GLN A 317 -18.94 28.72 -3.53
C GLN A 317 -19.96 27.66 -3.94
N PRO A 318 -19.56 26.39 -4.02
CA PRO A 318 -20.49 25.32 -4.34
C PRO A 318 -21.60 25.22 -3.28
N ARG A 319 -22.77 24.71 -3.68
CA ARG A 319 -23.94 24.60 -2.80
C ARG A 319 -24.43 23.17 -2.76
N VAL A 320 -24.37 22.55 -1.59
CA VAL A 320 -25.20 21.38 -1.31
C VAL A 320 -26.62 21.88 -1.02
N LYS A 321 -27.60 21.43 -1.81
CA LYS A 321 -29.01 21.84 -1.71
C LYS A 321 -29.87 20.78 -1.03
N ALA A 322 -29.51 19.51 -1.24
CA ALA A 322 -30.06 18.32 -0.61
C ALA A 322 -29.08 17.15 -0.85
N LEU A 323 -29.35 15.99 -0.24
CA LEU A 323 -28.68 14.74 -0.59
C LEU A 323 -28.82 14.47 -2.11
N GLY A 324 -27.72 14.21 -2.79
CA GLY A 324 -27.70 14.01 -4.24
C GLY A 324 -27.88 15.28 -5.08
N ASP A 325 -27.87 16.48 -4.48
CA ASP A 325 -27.98 17.76 -5.20
C ASP A 325 -26.89 18.73 -4.74
N THR A 326 -25.77 18.73 -5.48
CA THR A 326 -24.66 19.68 -5.30
C THR A 326 -24.47 20.50 -6.57
N GLN A 327 -24.49 21.83 -6.43
CA GLN A 327 -24.39 22.78 -7.55
C GLN A 327 -23.07 23.55 -7.51
N GLY A 328 -22.46 23.72 -8.69
CA GLY A 328 -21.25 24.54 -8.86
C GLY A 328 -19.98 23.96 -8.25
N ALA A 329 -20.01 22.70 -7.80
CA ALA A 329 -18.82 22.02 -7.27
C ALA A 329 -18.01 21.37 -8.40
N THR A 330 -16.69 21.45 -8.30
CA THR A 330 -15.75 20.77 -9.18
C THR A 330 -14.64 20.15 -8.34
N VAL A 331 -14.05 19.04 -8.80
CA VAL A 331 -12.96 18.38 -8.08
C VAL A 331 -11.79 19.35 -7.86
N MET A 332 -11.37 20.08 -8.90
CA MET A 332 -10.29 21.07 -8.81
C MET A 332 -10.64 22.23 -7.87
N GLY A 333 -11.89 22.68 -7.83
CA GLY A 333 -12.31 23.72 -6.91
C GLY A 333 -12.26 23.28 -5.45
N GLU A 334 -12.78 22.08 -5.14
CA GLU A 334 -12.68 21.49 -3.81
C GLU A 334 -11.23 21.34 -3.34
N LEU A 335 -10.32 20.97 -4.24
CA LEU A 335 -8.90 20.79 -3.95
C LEU A 335 -8.14 22.11 -3.79
N ARG A 336 -8.22 22.99 -4.79
CA ARG A 336 -7.41 24.22 -4.88
C ARG A 336 -7.83 25.25 -3.84
N VAL A 337 -9.13 25.46 -3.68
CA VAL A 337 -9.65 26.48 -2.75
C VAL A 337 -9.42 26.06 -1.31
N SER A 338 -9.65 24.78 -0.99
CA SER A 338 -9.38 24.26 0.35
C SER A 338 -7.90 24.38 0.70
N ARG A 339 -7.01 23.97 -0.22
CA ARG A 339 -5.56 24.13 -0.05
C ARG A 339 -5.18 25.59 0.21
N PHE A 340 -5.60 26.48 -0.69
CA PHE A 340 -5.28 27.91 -0.61
C PHE A 340 -5.69 28.50 0.73
N LEU A 341 -6.91 28.26 1.18
CA LEU A 341 -7.43 28.79 2.44
C LEU A 341 -6.61 28.33 3.65
N LEU A 342 -6.28 27.05 3.72
CA LEU A 342 -5.47 26.49 4.81
C LEU A 342 -4.03 27.01 4.78
N GLU A 343 -3.40 27.07 3.61
CA GLU A 343 -2.02 27.57 3.47
C GLU A 343 -1.93 29.07 3.80
N GLN A 344 -2.91 29.88 3.36
CA GLN A 344 -2.94 31.31 3.66
C GLN A 344 -3.10 31.60 5.16
N LEU A 345 -3.94 30.83 5.86
CA LEU A 345 -4.17 31.04 7.29
C LEU A 345 -3.04 30.51 8.17
N THR A 346 -2.44 29.39 7.80
CA THR A 346 -1.45 28.72 8.65
C THR A 346 0.00 29.05 8.30
N GLY A 347 0.25 29.57 7.10
CA GLY A 347 1.60 29.74 6.56
C GLY A 347 2.35 28.41 6.37
N ARG A 348 1.66 27.27 6.43
CA ARG A 348 2.21 25.93 6.23
C ARG A 348 1.80 25.39 4.88
N SER A 349 2.61 24.49 4.31
CA SER A 349 2.24 23.78 3.11
C SER A 349 1.24 22.67 3.45
N VAL A 350 0.17 22.57 2.67
CA VAL A 350 -0.84 21.52 2.78
C VAL A 350 -0.60 20.52 1.67
N VAL A 351 -0.14 19.32 2.04
CA VAL A 351 0.29 18.27 1.11
C VAL A 351 -0.54 16.99 1.19
N SER A 352 -1.39 16.88 2.20
CA SER A 352 -2.24 15.71 2.44
C SER A 352 -3.71 16.05 2.19
N PHE A 353 -4.43 15.11 1.58
CA PHE A 353 -5.86 15.25 1.28
C PHE A 353 -6.65 13.99 1.66
N ARG A 354 -7.89 14.20 2.12
CA ARG A 354 -8.92 13.17 2.24
C ARG A 354 -10.25 13.77 1.79
N PRO A 355 -11.03 13.12 0.91
CA PRO A 355 -12.34 13.61 0.51
C PRO A 355 -13.39 13.30 1.57
N GLY A 356 -14.42 14.14 1.65
CA GLY A 356 -15.63 13.82 2.40
C GLY A 356 -16.28 12.53 1.89
N TYR A 357 -16.93 11.78 2.79
CA TYR A 357 -17.56 10.48 2.50
C TYR A 357 -16.60 9.42 1.92
N LEU A 358 -15.29 9.64 1.97
CA LEU A 358 -14.29 8.83 1.25
C LEU A 358 -14.62 8.68 -0.25
N ALA A 359 -15.34 9.66 -0.81
CA ALA A 359 -15.78 9.65 -2.19
C ALA A 359 -14.61 9.97 -3.11
N THR A 360 -14.39 9.15 -4.14
CA THR A 360 -13.15 9.18 -4.91
C THR A 360 -13.42 9.27 -6.42
N PRO A 361 -13.47 10.48 -7.00
CA PRO A 361 -13.60 10.66 -8.45
C PRO A 361 -12.53 9.87 -9.21
N PRO A 362 -12.82 9.34 -10.41
CA PRO A 362 -11.82 8.63 -11.21
C PRO A 362 -10.53 9.43 -11.41
N ARG A 363 -10.67 10.74 -11.67
CA ARG A 363 -9.57 11.68 -11.94
C ARG A 363 -8.95 12.32 -10.70
N LEU A 364 -9.32 11.87 -9.50
CA LEU A 364 -8.79 12.42 -8.26
C LEU A 364 -7.25 12.34 -8.17
N PRO A 365 -6.58 11.22 -8.55
CA PRO A 365 -5.12 11.12 -8.46
C PRO A 365 -4.37 12.22 -9.22
N GLU A 366 -4.71 12.44 -10.48
CA GLU A 366 -4.05 13.51 -11.26
C GLU A 366 -4.48 14.91 -10.81
N ALA A 367 -5.71 15.08 -10.32
CA ALA A 367 -6.19 16.36 -9.78
C ALA A 367 -5.45 16.75 -8.50
N LEU A 368 -5.16 15.77 -7.63
CA LEU A 368 -4.33 15.93 -6.44
C LEU A 368 -2.91 16.37 -6.82
N ALA A 369 -2.27 15.64 -7.73
CA ALA A 369 -0.93 15.97 -8.21
C ALA A 369 -0.88 17.39 -8.81
N ALA A 370 -1.83 17.72 -9.69
CA ALA A 370 -1.93 19.04 -10.33
C ALA A 370 -2.22 20.18 -9.33
N SER A 371 -2.92 19.86 -8.24
CA SER A 371 -3.18 20.79 -7.14
C SER A 371 -2.08 20.81 -6.09
N GLY A 372 -0.99 20.07 -6.29
CA GLY A 372 0.22 19.99 -5.47
C GLY A 372 0.09 19.22 -4.15
N TYR A 373 -0.94 18.40 -4.01
CA TYR A 373 -0.99 17.37 -2.98
C TYR A 373 -0.02 16.23 -3.32
N ARG A 374 0.49 15.57 -2.28
CA ARG A 374 1.45 14.46 -2.39
C ARG A 374 0.93 13.19 -1.75
N PHE A 375 0.07 13.31 -0.74
CA PHE A 375 -0.41 12.19 0.06
C PHE A 375 -1.93 12.19 0.10
N SER A 376 -2.51 11.01 -0.07
CA SER A 376 -3.93 10.76 -0.04
C SER A 376 -4.23 9.68 0.99
N SER A 377 -5.34 9.81 1.70
CA SER A 377 -5.86 8.76 2.57
C SER A 377 -7.37 8.71 2.37
N SER A 378 -7.76 8.32 1.16
CA SER A 378 -9.11 8.46 0.62
C SER A 378 -9.89 7.16 0.55
N ALA A 379 -9.24 6.02 0.82
CA ALA A 379 -9.89 4.72 0.83
C ALA A 379 -9.44 3.85 2.01
N THR A 380 -10.30 2.91 2.40
CA THR A 380 -10.04 1.99 3.50
C THR A 380 -9.18 0.81 3.05
N ALA A 381 -8.38 0.29 3.96
CA ALA A 381 -7.52 -0.87 3.72
C ALA A 381 -8.32 -2.12 3.35
N GLY A 382 -9.53 -2.26 3.91
CA GLY A 382 -10.46 -3.33 3.53
C GLY A 382 -10.89 -3.22 2.08
N ASN A 383 -11.30 -2.03 1.67
CA ASN A 383 -11.69 -1.76 0.29
C ASN A 383 -10.53 -1.94 -0.69
N LEU A 384 -9.32 -1.52 -0.34
CA LEU A 384 -8.13 -1.67 -1.18
C LEU A 384 -7.45 -3.04 -1.05
N THR A 385 -7.94 -3.90 -0.14
CA THR A 385 -7.39 -5.21 0.24
C THR A 385 -5.88 -5.25 0.51
N THR A 386 -5.32 -4.10 0.91
CA THR A 386 -3.93 -3.89 1.30
C THR A 386 -3.86 -2.92 2.46
N HIS A 387 -2.95 -3.19 3.40
CA HIS A 387 -2.60 -2.25 4.46
C HIS A 387 -1.25 -1.55 4.20
N LEU A 388 -0.65 -1.75 3.02
CA LEU A 388 0.60 -1.10 2.63
C LEU A 388 0.31 0.16 1.81
N PRO A 389 1.04 1.27 2.04
CA PRO A 389 0.96 2.42 1.16
C PRO A 389 1.47 2.09 -0.26
N PHE A 390 0.91 2.76 -1.27
CA PHE A 390 1.27 2.56 -2.68
C PHE A 390 1.13 3.87 -3.47
N ARG A 391 1.73 3.89 -4.67
CA ARG A 391 1.60 5.01 -5.61
C ARG A 391 0.32 4.87 -6.42
N THR A 392 -0.44 5.95 -6.58
CA THR A 392 -1.72 5.92 -7.31
C THR A 392 -1.55 6.04 -8.81
N ASN A 393 -2.57 5.67 -9.58
CA ASN A 393 -2.58 5.76 -11.03
C ASN A 393 -3.56 6.80 -11.56
N THR A 394 -3.21 7.38 -12.69
CA THR A 394 -4.06 8.30 -13.46
C THR A 394 -5.40 7.63 -13.75
N GLN A 395 -6.50 8.37 -13.54
CA GLN A 395 -7.88 7.88 -13.71
C GLN A 395 -8.24 6.64 -12.89
N ARG A 396 -7.38 6.21 -11.96
CA ARG A 396 -7.48 4.91 -11.28
C ARG A 396 -7.55 3.76 -12.30
N MET A 397 -6.67 3.85 -13.31
CA MET A 397 -6.51 2.89 -14.40
C MET A 397 -5.12 2.24 -14.35
N TYR A 398 -4.74 1.52 -15.41
CA TYR A 398 -3.59 0.61 -15.39
C TYR A 398 -2.30 1.18 -15.98
N SER A 399 -2.36 2.28 -16.74
CA SER A 399 -1.27 2.69 -17.65
C SER A 399 -0.21 3.59 -17.02
N ASP A 400 -0.61 4.55 -16.20
CA ASP A 400 0.29 5.64 -15.77
C ASP A 400 0.17 5.90 -14.28
N GLU A 401 1.30 5.88 -13.59
CA GLU A 401 1.40 6.28 -12.19
C GLU A 401 1.41 7.82 -12.03
N THR A 402 0.93 8.30 -10.88
CA THR A 402 1.03 9.71 -10.48
C THR A 402 2.11 9.88 -9.40
N THR A 403 2.39 11.12 -9.00
CA THR A 403 3.32 11.38 -7.88
C THR A 403 2.67 11.21 -6.49
N VAL A 404 1.37 10.88 -6.43
CA VAL A 404 0.60 10.81 -5.19
C VAL A 404 0.69 9.41 -4.59
N PHE A 405 0.89 9.34 -3.28
CA PHE A 405 0.82 8.10 -2.52
C PHE A 405 -0.50 7.99 -1.75
N GLU A 406 -1.10 6.81 -1.79
CA GLU A 406 -2.28 6.45 -1.01
C GLU A 406 -1.87 5.74 0.28
N PHE A 407 -2.48 6.14 1.39
CA PHE A 407 -2.30 5.58 2.73
C PHE A 407 -3.65 5.03 3.22
N PRO A 408 -3.87 3.70 3.07
CA PRO A 408 -5.16 3.09 3.37
C PRO A 408 -5.57 3.23 4.84
N ILE A 409 -6.85 3.53 5.08
CA ILE A 409 -7.43 3.66 6.42
C ILE A 409 -7.64 2.27 7.02
N ALA A 410 -6.96 1.95 8.12
CA ALA A 410 -7.06 0.66 8.78
C ALA A 410 -8.30 0.58 9.69
N ILE A 411 -8.51 1.64 10.48
CA ILE A 411 -9.68 1.76 11.36
C ILE A 411 -10.34 3.12 11.18
N GLU A 412 -11.66 3.15 11.32
CA GLU A 412 -12.49 4.34 11.31
C GLU A 412 -13.52 4.27 12.45
N ASP A 413 -14.39 5.28 12.62
CA ASP A 413 -15.21 5.45 13.82
C ASP A 413 -16.73 5.50 13.58
N GLU A 414 -17.18 5.35 12.34
CA GLU A 414 -18.58 5.39 11.93
C GLU A 414 -19.23 4.00 11.87
N ILE A 415 -18.46 2.92 11.68
CA ILE A 415 -19.00 1.55 11.68
C ILE A 415 -19.11 1.03 13.12
N PRO A 416 -20.25 0.45 13.55
CA PRO A 416 -20.38 -0.21 14.86
C PRO A 416 -19.47 -1.45 15.02
N PRO A 417 -19.15 -1.88 16.26
CA PRO A 417 -19.44 -1.23 17.54
C PRO A 417 -18.73 0.12 17.69
N ILE A 418 -19.19 0.96 18.62
CA ILE A 418 -18.52 2.24 18.93
C ILE A 418 -17.07 2.00 19.38
N MET A 419 -16.21 2.99 19.15
CA MET A 419 -14.77 2.79 19.21
C MET A 419 -14.24 2.19 20.53
N ASP A 420 -14.65 2.69 21.70
CA ASP A 420 -14.14 2.20 22.99
C ASP A 420 -14.58 0.77 23.35
N GLN A 421 -15.52 0.19 22.59
CA GLN A 421 -15.93 -1.21 22.71
C GLN A 421 -15.08 -2.16 21.87
N ARG A 422 -14.18 -1.65 21.00
CA ARG A 422 -13.37 -2.45 20.08
C ARG A 422 -11.86 -2.21 20.19
N VAL A 423 -11.40 -1.80 21.37
CA VAL A 423 -9.96 -1.53 21.63
C VAL A 423 -9.13 -2.80 21.42
N GLU A 424 -9.62 -3.96 21.86
CA GLU A 424 -8.89 -5.23 21.72
C GLU A 424 -8.72 -5.62 20.26
N GLU A 425 -9.80 -5.61 19.48
CA GLU A 425 -9.79 -5.93 18.06
C GLU A 425 -8.89 -4.97 17.27
N ALA A 426 -8.91 -3.69 17.63
CA ALA A 426 -8.06 -2.67 17.04
C ALA A 426 -6.56 -2.93 17.32
N VAL A 427 -6.22 -3.37 18.54
CA VAL A 427 -4.83 -3.74 18.89
C VAL A 427 -4.41 -5.05 18.25
N GLU A 428 -5.29 -6.06 18.22
CA GLU A 428 -5.03 -7.31 17.50
C GLU A 428 -4.76 -7.06 16.02
N LEU A 429 -5.54 -6.19 15.37
CA LEU A 429 -5.28 -5.76 14.00
C LEU A 429 -3.90 -5.12 13.88
N ALA A 430 -3.56 -4.17 14.76
CA ALA A 430 -2.25 -3.53 14.77
C ALA A 430 -1.09 -4.52 14.93
N GLU A 431 -1.25 -5.54 15.77
CA GLU A 431 -0.26 -6.62 15.95
C GLU A 431 -0.13 -7.50 14.71
N LYS A 432 -1.24 -7.81 14.02
CA LYS A 432 -1.21 -8.52 12.73
C LYS A 432 -0.43 -7.74 11.68
N LEU A 433 -0.70 -6.44 11.55
CA LEU A 433 0.00 -5.55 10.61
C LEU A 433 1.48 -5.38 10.95
N ALA A 434 1.81 -5.37 12.25
CA ALA A 434 3.17 -5.26 12.74
C ALA A 434 4.06 -6.46 12.36
N ARG A 435 3.48 -7.61 11.96
CA ARG A 435 4.25 -8.79 11.51
C ARG A 435 5.01 -8.56 10.22
N TYR A 436 4.58 -7.61 9.39
CA TYR A 436 5.17 -7.36 8.07
C TYR A 436 5.37 -5.88 7.74
N GLY A 437 5.16 -4.99 8.72
CA GLY A 437 5.42 -3.56 8.55
C GLY A 437 4.32 -2.81 7.79
N ALA A 438 3.06 -3.22 7.92
CA ALA A 438 1.95 -2.49 7.32
C ALA A 438 1.67 -1.15 8.03
N SER A 439 0.87 -0.31 7.38
CA SER A 439 0.41 0.96 7.92
C SER A 439 -0.89 0.81 8.73
N TYR A 440 -1.03 1.63 9.76
CA TYR A 440 -2.20 1.69 10.63
C TYR A 440 -2.68 3.14 10.73
N VAL A 441 -3.42 3.57 9.71
CA VAL A 441 -4.05 4.90 9.70
C VAL A 441 -5.39 4.81 10.42
N MET A 442 -5.57 5.65 11.43
CA MET A 442 -6.82 5.78 12.20
C MET A 442 -7.58 7.01 11.74
N LEU A 443 -8.82 6.84 11.30
CA LEU A 443 -9.74 7.94 10.98
C LEU A 443 -10.71 8.13 12.14
N LEU A 444 -10.78 9.34 12.67
CA LEU A 444 -11.77 9.71 13.69
C LEU A 444 -12.43 11.04 13.35
N HIS A 445 -13.70 11.20 13.68
CA HIS A 445 -14.40 12.48 13.64
C HIS A 445 -14.47 13.03 15.06
N PRO A 446 -13.91 14.22 15.35
CA PRO A 446 -13.96 14.82 16.68
C PRO A 446 -15.34 15.46 16.97
N ASN A 447 -16.44 14.85 16.53
CA ASN A 447 -17.80 15.36 16.72
C ASN A 447 -18.32 15.19 18.18
N GLU A 448 -17.56 14.50 19.02
CA GLU A 448 -17.82 14.20 20.43
C GLU A 448 -16.49 13.99 21.21
N VAL A 449 -16.49 13.90 22.55
CA VAL A 449 -15.28 13.75 23.41
C VAL A 449 -15.41 12.66 24.49
N ASP A 450 -16.23 11.66 24.20
CA ASP A 450 -16.62 10.55 25.04
C ASP A 450 -15.93 9.26 24.56
N HIS A 451 -16.58 8.46 23.71
CA HIS A 451 -16.10 7.11 23.38
C HIS A 451 -14.89 7.10 22.44
N LYS A 452 -14.79 8.03 21.48
CA LYS A 452 -13.60 8.13 20.60
C LYS A 452 -12.38 8.64 21.37
N TYR A 453 -12.61 9.56 22.30
CA TYR A 453 -11.55 10.07 23.17
C TYR A 453 -11.03 8.95 24.11
N ARG A 454 -11.94 8.22 24.78
CA ARG A 454 -11.57 7.06 25.61
C ARG A 454 -10.89 5.95 24.81
N PHE A 455 -11.29 5.73 23.55
CA PHE A 455 -10.61 4.78 22.68
C PHE A 455 -9.14 5.15 22.50
N LEU A 456 -8.84 6.42 22.17
CA LEU A 456 -7.47 6.90 22.03
C LEU A 456 -6.67 6.80 23.33
N GLU A 457 -7.27 7.12 24.48
CA GLU A 457 -6.63 6.94 25.79
C GLU A 457 -6.22 5.49 26.07
N GLN A 458 -6.97 4.52 25.56
CA GLN A 458 -6.71 3.10 25.78
C GLN A 458 -5.75 2.50 24.74
N ILE A 459 -5.90 2.85 23.46
CA ILE A 459 -5.13 2.21 22.38
C ILE A 459 -3.71 2.79 22.26
N LEU A 460 -3.53 4.10 22.40
CA LEU A 460 -2.23 4.74 22.14
C LEU A 460 -1.11 4.18 23.04
N PRO A 461 -1.31 4.01 24.36
CA PRO A 461 -0.29 3.40 25.23
C PRO A 461 0.06 1.96 24.84
N ARG A 462 -0.87 1.21 24.26
CA ARG A 462 -0.66 -0.18 23.84
C ARG A 462 0.13 -0.30 22.55
N LEU A 463 0.00 0.67 21.64
CA LEU A 463 0.75 0.68 20.37
C LEU A 463 2.17 1.25 20.51
N LYS A 464 2.38 2.22 21.41
CA LYS A 464 3.68 2.88 21.65
C LYS A 464 4.90 1.93 21.75
N PRO A 465 4.82 0.75 22.37
CA PRO A 465 5.97 -0.15 22.48
C PRO A 465 6.49 -0.71 21.15
N PHE A 466 5.70 -0.67 20.07
CA PHE A 466 6.06 -1.29 18.79
C PHE A 466 5.70 -0.49 17.54
N ALA A 467 5.00 0.64 17.70
CA ALA A 467 4.62 1.52 16.62
C ALA A 467 5.48 2.78 16.57
N TRP A 468 5.83 3.19 15.37
CA TRP A 468 6.24 4.55 15.08
C TRP A 468 4.99 5.41 14.90
N PHE A 469 4.99 6.61 15.51
CA PHE A 469 3.93 7.60 15.36
C PHE A 469 4.45 8.83 14.62
N GLY A 470 3.66 9.29 13.64
CA GLY A 470 3.92 10.50 12.88
C GLY A 470 2.66 11.05 12.24
N THR A 471 2.77 12.24 11.66
CA THR A 471 1.72 12.81 10.81
C THR A 471 1.71 12.14 9.43
N MET A 472 0.63 12.35 8.67
CA MET A 472 0.49 11.82 7.31
C MET A 472 1.62 12.33 6.39
N SER A 473 1.96 13.61 6.47
CA SER A 473 3.06 14.23 5.73
C SER A 473 4.43 13.73 6.15
N GLN A 474 4.66 13.44 7.43
CA GLN A 474 5.92 12.85 7.90
C GLN A 474 6.07 11.44 7.34
N TYR A 475 5.04 10.61 7.47
CA TYR A 475 5.08 9.24 6.96
C TYR A 475 5.16 9.22 5.44
N GLY A 476 4.35 10.06 4.79
CA GLY A 476 4.33 10.23 3.34
C GLY A 476 5.65 10.69 2.76
N SER A 477 6.32 11.65 3.40
CA SER A 477 7.63 12.14 2.93
C SER A 477 8.70 11.08 3.09
N TRP A 478 8.71 10.37 4.23
CA TRP A 478 9.62 9.23 4.43
C TRP A 478 9.37 8.13 3.40
N TRP A 479 8.09 7.77 3.16
CA TRP A 479 7.71 6.75 2.20
C TRP A 479 8.09 7.12 0.76
N ALA A 480 7.88 8.38 0.38
CA ALA A 480 8.25 8.88 -0.95
C ALA A 480 9.77 8.86 -1.18
N ALA A 481 10.58 9.14 -0.15
CA ALA A 481 12.03 8.99 -0.21
C ALA A 481 12.43 7.51 -0.27
N ARG A 482 11.78 6.66 0.54
CA ARG A 482 12.01 5.21 0.62
C ARG A 482 11.75 4.54 -0.73
N ASP A 483 10.67 4.91 -1.41
CA ASP A 483 10.28 4.37 -2.73
C ASP A 483 11.35 4.56 -3.82
N LYS A 484 12.26 5.52 -3.61
CA LYS A 484 13.36 5.87 -4.52
C LYS A 484 14.71 5.33 -4.07
N VAL A 485 14.75 4.53 -3.00
CA VAL A 485 15.98 3.85 -2.59
C VAL A 485 16.13 2.57 -3.39
N GLU A 486 17.26 2.43 -4.04
CA GLU A 486 17.67 1.24 -4.79
C GLU A 486 18.76 0.50 -4.00
N VAL A 487 18.67 -0.82 -4.00
CA VAL A 487 19.65 -1.69 -3.33
C VAL A 487 20.13 -2.78 -4.27
N ASP A 488 21.42 -3.06 -4.21
CA ASP A 488 22.05 -4.17 -4.92
C ASP A 488 23.14 -4.80 -4.03
N VAL A 489 23.42 -6.09 -4.21
CA VAL A 489 24.47 -6.80 -3.47
C VAL A 489 25.48 -7.35 -4.45
N LEU A 490 26.72 -6.90 -4.30
CA LEU A 490 27.81 -7.23 -5.21
C LEU A 490 28.85 -8.10 -4.51
N ALA A 491 29.19 -9.24 -5.12
CA ALA A 491 30.36 -10.01 -4.74
C ALA A 491 31.59 -9.48 -5.49
N GLN A 492 32.45 -8.71 -4.82
CA GLN A 492 33.66 -8.13 -5.40
C GLN A 492 34.92 -8.62 -4.65
N ARG A 493 35.85 -9.26 -5.38
CA ARG A 493 37.17 -9.66 -4.86
C ARG A 493 37.14 -10.46 -3.54
N GLY A 494 36.11 -11.29 -3.36
CA GLY A 494 35.91 -12.10 -2.15
C GLY A 494 35.22 -11.36 -0.99
N GLN A 495 34.78 -10.11 -1.20
CA GLN A 495 33.96 -9.34 -0.28
C GLN A 495 32.53 -9.24 -0.82
N ILE A 496 31.55 -9.18 0.08
CA ILE A 496 30.15 -8.91 -0.26
C ILE A 496 29.89 -7.44 0.09
N VAL A 497 29.36 -6.67 -0.84
CA VAL A 497 29.10 -5.23 -0.65
C VAL A 497 27.63 -4.96 -0.93
N LEU A 498 26.92 -4.39 0.04
CA LEU A 498 25.61 -3.81 -0.16
C LEU A 498 25.76 -2.39 -0.71
N ASN A 499 25.31 -2.20 -1.94
CA ASN A 499 25.20 -0.89 -2.57
C ASN A 499 23.81 -0.32 -2.28
N VAL A 500 23.76 0.87 -1.68
CA VAL A 500 22.52 1.61 -1.40
C VAL A 500 22.57 2.93 -2.15
N GLN A 501 21.64 3.15 -3.07
CA GLN A 501 21.49 4.40 -3.78
C GLN A 501 20.22 5.11 -3.34
N ALA A 502 20.35 6.32 -2.82
CA ALA A 502 19.23 7.17 -2.42
C ALA A 502 19.21 8.45 -3.26
N GLN A 503 18.08 8.77 -3.88
CA GLN A 503 17.94 10.00 -4.66
C GLN A 503 17.89 11.27 -3.78
N GLU A 504 17.38 11.13 -2.56
CA GLU A 504 17.29 12.17 -1.54
C GLU A 504 17.69 11.58 -0.18
N PRO A 505 18.13 12.40 0.79
CA PRO A 505 18.50 11.89 2.10
C PRO A 505 17.30 11.23 2.79
N ILE A 506 17.51 10.06 3.38
CA ILE A 506 16.48 9.34 4.13
C ILE A 506 17.00 8.95 5.50
N LYS A 507 16.13 9.10 6.50
CA LYS A 507 16.42 8.70 7.88
C LYS A 507 15.78 7.39 8.24
N ASP A 508 16.43 6.69 9.15
CA ASP A 508 15.90 5.53 9.86
C ASP A 508 15.35 4.43 8.94
N LEU A 509 16.10 4.10 7.90
CA LEU A 509 15.74 3.05 6.95
C LEU A 509 16.20 1.69 7.46
N VAL A 510 15.30 0.71 7.42
CA VAL A 510 15.57 -0.65 7.88
C VAL A 510 15.92 -1.53 6.68
N PHE A 511 16.89 -2.41 6.86
CA PHE A 511 17.23 -3.48 5.93
C PHE A 511 17.09 -4.83 6.63
N GLU A 512 16.56 -5.81 5.91
CA GLU A 512 16.62 -7.20 6.32
C GLU A 512 17.62 -7.93 5.43
N LEU A 513 18.65 -8.49 6.07
CA LEU A 513 19.72 -9.24 5.43
C LEU A 513 19.43 -10.76 5.54
N PRO A 514 19.98 -11.60 4.65
CA PRO A 514 19.85 -13.04 4.78
C PRO A 514 20.61 -13.56 6.01
N THR A 515 20.18 -14.71 6.53
CA THR A 515 20.79 -15.32 7.72
C THR A 515 22.30 -15.51 7.53
N GLY A 516 23.08 -15.09 8.52
CA GLY A 516 24.54 -15.16 8.50
C GLY A 516 25.20 -13.91 7.92
N LEU A 517 24.55 -13.17 7.01
CA LEU A 517 25.13 -11.97 6.45
C LEU A 517 24.94 -10.77 7.40
N ARG A 518 26.01 -10.04 7.68
CA ARG A 518 25.99 -8.87 8.57
C ARG A 518 26.97 -7.76 8.12
N PRO A 519 26.66 -6.49 8.38
CA PRO A 519 27.61 -5.39 8.16
C PRO A 519 28.89 -5.58 8.98
N VAL A 520 30.02 -5.17 8.43
CA VAL A 520 31.31 -5.14 9.14
C VAL A 520 31.26 -4.27 10.39
N SER A 521 32.07 -4.61 11.40
CA SER A 521 32.19 -3.83 12.63
C SER A 521 32.54 -2.38 12.33
N GLY A 522 31.82 -1.44 12.95
CA GLY A 522 31.98 0.01 12.69
C GLY A 522 31.14 0.56 11.53
N SER A 523 30.34 -0.29 10.86
CA SER A 523 29.29 0.19 9.94
C SER A 523 28.31 1.13 10.64
N ALA A 524 27.72 2.06 9.88
CA ALA A 524 26.67 2.95 10.34
C ALA A 524 25.33 2.21 10.63
N MET A 525 25.24 0.94 10.26
CA MET A 525 24.05 0.11 10.51
C MET A 525 24.04 -0.48 11.92
N GLN A 526 22.93 -0.27 12.63
CA GLN A 526 22.68 -0.80 13.96
C GLN A 526 21.78 -2.03 13.89
N LYS A 527 22.17 -3.13 14.55
CA LYS A 527 21.32 -4.32 14.69
C LYS A 527 20.18 -4.05 15.67
N LEU A 528 18.95 -4.37 15.27
CA LEU A 528 17.75 -4.33 16.11
C LEU A 528 17.55 -5.66 16.84
N SER A 529 16.71 -5.65 17.88
CA SER A 529 16.45 -6.83 18.74
C SER A 529 15.81 -7.99 17.98
N ASP A 530 15.09 -7.71 16.89
CA ASP A 530 14.45 -8.69 16.02
C ASP A 530 15.34 -9.13 14.84
N GLY A 531 16.61 -8.71 14.83
CA GLY A 531 17.60 -9.13 13.82
C GLY A 531 17.62 -8.29 12.55
N ARG A 532 16.71 -7.32 12.39
CA ARG A 532 16.76 -6.32 11.31
C ARG A 532 17.90 -5.32 11.55
N TRP A 533 18.27 -4.55 10.52
CA TRP A 533 19.36 -3.58 10.58
C TRP A 533 18.88 -2.17 10.25
N LEU A 534 19.07 -1.22 11.16
CA LEU A 534 18.68 0.18 11.00
C LEU A 534 19.86 1.03 10.53
N PHE A 535 19.68 1.77 9.45
CA PHE A 535 20.58 2.84 9.02
C PHE A 535 19.93 4.19 9.35
N ARG A 536 20.50 4.93 10.29
CA ARG A 536 19.91 6.18 10.81
C ARG A 536 19.90 7.33 9.83
N ASP A 537 20.97 7.54 9.08
CA ASP A 537 21.10 8.69 8.17
C ASP A 537 21.77 8.25 6.86
N ILE A 538 20.97 8.03 5.81
CA ILE A 538 21.45 7.73 4.46
C ILE A 538 21.48 9.04 3.67
N PRO A 539 22.66 9.60 3.36
CA PRO A 539 22.76 10.75 2.46
C PRO A 539 22.27 10.43 1.03
N ALA A 540 21.93 11.47 0.28
CA ALA A 540 21.73 11.33 -1.16
C ALA A 540 23.02 10.86 -1.85
N GLY A 541 22.87 10.03 -2.88
CA GLY A 541 23.96 9.41 -3.61
C GLY A 541 24.10 7.92 -3.30
N THR A 542 25.30 7.40 -3.52
CA THR A 542 25.62 5.97 -3.43
C THR A 542 26.47 5.69 -2.20
N ILE A 543 26.07 4.70 -1.41
CA ILE A 543 26.79 4.22 -0.23
C ILE A 543 27.09 2.74 -0.42
N MET A 544 28.34 2.36 -0.15
CA MET A 544 28.78 0.98 -0.15
C MET A 544 28.98 0.52 1.30
N ILE A 545 28.38 -0.62 1.65
CA ILE A 545 28.44 -1.20 2.99
C ILE A 545 29.03 -2.60 2.86
N ASP A 546 30.21 -2.81 3.44
CA ASP A 546 30.83 -4.13 3.46
C ASP A 546 30.05 -5.08 4.35
N LEU A 547 29.77 -6.27 3.82
CA LEU A 547 29.08 -7.37 4.48
C LEU A 547 30.02 -8.58 4.61
N HIS A 548 29.82 -9.35 5.68
CA HIS A 548 30.53 -10.61 5.91
C HIS A 548 29.60 -11.66 6.52
N HIS A 549 29.99 -12.92 6.37
CA HIS A 549 29.31 -14.07 6.98
C HIS A 549 29.66 -14.24 8.48
#